data_AF-A0A7S1RHT7-F1
#
_entry.id   AF-A0A7S1RHT7-F1
#
_cell.length_a   1.000
_cell.length_b   1.000
_cell.length_c   1.000
_cell.angle_alpha   90.00
_cell.angle_beta   90.00
_cell.angle_gamma   90.00
#
_symmetry.space_group_name_H-M   'P 1'
#
loop_
_entity.id
_entity.type
_entity.pdbx_description
1 polymer ?
#
loop_
_entity_poly.entity_id
_entity_poly.type
_entity_poly.pdbx_seq_one_letter_code
_entity_poly.pdbx_strand_id
1 'polypeptide(L)'
;YQGTFDFMYLPIDPETRANRGYAFINFCQPEFAWMLKASYEGRRMGRFNSDKVVSVAPAALQGFEANYAHYSTARVNRGDPAARPLFLCESRLHHPAPKHDGRRRGGRRSSGSLVDLAARQQQQAVAAVVAASPMQ
;
A
#
# COMPACT_ATOMS: atom_id res chain seq x y z
N TYR A 1 4.80 -2.31 -17.27
CA TYR A 1 4.59 -2.92 -15.94
C TYR A 1 3.41 -3.92 -15.88
N GLN A 2 2.84 -4.38 -16.99
CA GLN A 2 1.72 -5.35 -16.94
C GLN A 2 2.19 -6.69 -16.33
N GLY A 3 1.42 -7.25 -15.40
CA GLY A 3 1.76 -8.50 -14.70
C GLY A 3 2.88 -8.40 -13.64
N THR A 4 3.45 -7.21 -13.41
CA THR A 4 4.56 -7.02 -12.46
C THR A 4 4.11 -6.69 -11.04
N PHE A 5 2.82 -6.42 -10.85
CA PHE A 5 2.22 -6.07 -9.57
C PHE A 5 0.92 -6.86 -9.35
N ASP A 6 0.61 -7.11 -8.10
CA ASP A 6 -0.50 -7.96 -7.68
C ASP A 6 -1.53 -7.22 -6.82
N PHE A 7 -1.22 -6.00 -6.40
CA PHE A 7 -2.14 -5.11 -5.68
C PHE A 7 -1.89 -3.65 -6.08
N MET A 8 -2.99 -2.91 -6.24
CA MET A 8 -2.95 -1.46 -6.48
C MET A 8 -4.13 -0.79 -5.77
N TYR A 9 -3.88 0.34 -5.12
CA TYR A 9 -4.92 1.15 -4.53
C TYR A 9 -4.64 2.65 -4.72
N LEU A 10 -5.56 3.34 -5.38
CA LEU A 10 -5.57 4.79 -5.55
C LEU A 10 -6.78 5.36 -4.78
N PRO A 11 -6.57 5.95 -3.59
CA PRO A 11 -7.66 6.59 -2.86
C PRO A 11 -8.27 7.74 -3.66
N ILE A 12 -9.58 7.64 -3.88
CA ILE A 12 -10.41 8.69 -4.47
C ILE A 12 -11.18 9.39 -3.36
N ASP A 13 -11.21 10.72 -3.42
CA ASP A 13 -12.10 11.53 -2.63
C ASP A 13 -13.53 11.38 -3.18
N PRO A 14 -14.50 10.89 -2.39
CA PRO A 14 -15.86 10.66 -2.86
C PRO A 14 -16.62 11.94 -3.22
N GLU A 15 -16.23 13.09 -2.66
CA GLU A 15 -16.88 14.38 -2.91
C GLU A 15 -16.36 15.01 -4.20
N THR A 16 -15.04 15.11 -4.34
CA THR A 16 -14.41 15.78 -5.50
C THR A 16 -14.17 14.85 -6.69
N ARG A 17 -14.29 13.53 -6.47
CA ARG A 17 -13.90 12.46 -7.42
C ARG A 17 -12.45 12.53 -7.89
N ALA A 18 -11.60 13.29 -7.19
CA ALA A 18 -10.18 13.38 -7.46
C ALA A 18 -9.39 12.38 -6.63
N ASN A 19 -8.19 12.02 -7.09
CA ASN A 19 -7.28 11.24 -6.26
C ASN A 19 -6.73 12.08 -5.10
N ARG A 20 -6.42 11.42 -3.98
CA ARG A 20 -5.83 12.07 -2.79
C ARG A 20 -4.34 12.39 -2.90
N GLY A 21 -3.74 12.18 -4.09
CA GLY A 21 -2.34 12.51 -4.35
C GLY A 21 -1.31 11.44 -3.95
N TYR A 22 -1.75 10.23 -3.57
CA TYR A 22 -0.87 9.08 -3.32
C TYR A 22 -1.53 7.79 -3.78
N ALA A 23 -0.73 6.73 -3.95
CA ALA A 23 -1.20 5.40 -4.30
C ALA A 23 -0.32 4.34 -3.64
N PHE A 24 -0.88 3.15 -3.44
CA PHE A 24 -0.14 1.97 -3.01
C PHE A 24 -0.07 0.98 -4.15
N ILE A 25 1.11 0.41 -4.37
CA ILE A 25 1.35 -0.61 -5.39
C ILE A 25 2.21 -1.69 -4.73
N ASN A 26 1.77 -2.95 -4.79
CA ASN A 26 2.58 -4.09 -4.39
C ASN A 26 3.10 -4.79 -5.63
N PHE A 27 4.42 -4.71 -5.84
CA PHE A 27 5.08 -5.43 -6.93
C PHE A 27 5.32 -6.88 -6.55
N CYS A 28 5.22 -7.78 -7.53
CA CYS A 28 5.50 -9.21 -7.35
C CYS A 28 6.98 -9.45 -7.02
N GLN A 29 7.86 -8.55 -7.46
CA GLN A 29 9.29 -8.59 -7.23
C GLN A 29 9.82 -7.18 -6.87
N PRO A 30 10.73 -7.05 -5.88
CA PRO A 30 11.25 -5.76 -5.43
C PRO A 30 11.91 -4.92 -6.53
N GLU A 31 12.53 -5.57 -7.51
CA GLU A 31 13.25 -4.96 -8.64
C GLU A 31 12.35 -4.02 -9.44
N PHE A 32 11.07 -4.37 -9.60
CA PHE A 32 10.11 -3.51 -10.29
C PHE A 32 9.78 -2.24 -9.49
N ALA A 33 9.78 -2.31 -8.16
CA ALA A 33 9.61 -1.13 -7.31
C ALA A 33 10.81 -0.19 -7.43
N TRP A 34 12.03 -0.74 -7.44
CA TRP A 34 13.26 0.02 -7.68
C TRP A 34 13.27 0.67 -9.05
N MET A 35 12.88 -0.07 -10.10
CA MET A 35 12.80 0.45 -11.46
C MET A 35 11.75 1.55 -11.59
N LEU A 36 10.60 1.42 -10.91
CA LEU A 36 9.59 2.48 -10.85
C LEU A 36 10.16 3.73 -10.15
N LYS A 37 10.83 3.56 -9.00
CA LYS A 37 11.46 4.69 -8.30
C LYS A 37 12.49 5.38 -9.20
N ALA A 38 13.43 4.64 -9.78
CA ALA A 38 14.45 5.20 -10.67
C ALA A 38 13.85 5.93 -11.88
N SER A 39 12.73 5.44 -12.40
CA SER A 39 12.09 6.00 -13.59
C SER A 39 11.19 7.21 -13.29
N TYR A 40 10.66 7.36 -12.08
CA TYR A 40 9.63 8.36 -11.79
C TYR A 40 9.95 9.32 -10.64
N GLU A 41 10.86 8.98 -9.73
CA GLU A 41 11.25 9.88 -8.64
C GLU A 41 11.70 11.25 -9.19
N GLY A 42 11.18 12.32 -8.61
CA GLY A 42 11.51 13.69 -9.00
C GLY A 42 10.88 14.15 -10.32
N ARG A 43 10.12 13.31 -11.03
CA ARG A 43 9.44 13.72 -12.27
C ARG A 43 8.13 14.45 -11.98
N ARG A 44 7.87 15.53 -12.73
CA ARG A 44 6.57 16.22 -12.73
C ARG A 44 5.51 15.38 -13.42
N MET A 45 4.29 15.41 -12.89
CA MET A 45 3.15 14.80 -13.54
C MET A 45 2.76 15.61 -14.78
N GLY A 46 3.13 15.12 -15.97
CA GLY A 46 2.92 15.82 -17.24
C GLY A 46 1.46 15.92 -17.74
N ARG A 47 0.47 15.55 -16.91
CA ARG A 47 -0.95 15.67 -17.22
C ARG A 47 -1.64 16.55 -16.17
N PHE A 48 -2.74 17.18 -16.58
CA PHE A 48 -3.60 18.01 -15.73
C PHE A 48 -2.96 19.32 -15.22
N ASN A 49 -1.99 19.89 -15.94
CA ASN A 49 -1.27 21.13 -15.57
C ASN A 49 -0.82 21.12 -14.09
N SER A 50 -0.37 19.97 -13.61
CA SER A 50 -0.03 19.80 -12.21
C SER A 50 1.46 20.04 -11.98
N ASP A 51 1.76 20.84 -10.97
CA ASP A 51 3.13 21.00 -10.46
C ASP A 51 3.56 19.87 -9.52
N LYS A 52 2.69 18.85 -9.34
CA LYS A 52 3.00 17.69 -8.49
C LYS A 52 4.20 16.93 -9.04
N VAL A 53 5.14 16.68 -8.14
CA VAL A 53 6.33 15.86 -8.38
C VAL A 53 6.12 14.49 -7.75
N VAL A 54 6.48 13.44 -8.48
CA VAL A 54 6.36 12.05 -7.99
C VAL A 54 7.46 11.77 -6.98
N SER A 55 7.08 11.21 -5.84
CA SER A 55 8.01 10.58 -4.90
C SER A 55 7.56 9.16 -4.59
N VAL A 56 8.52 8.25 -4.50
CA VAL A 56 8.29 6.82 -4.34
C VAL A 56 9.03 6.37 -3.08
N ALA A 57 8.29 5.87 -2.10
CA ALA A 57 8.84 5.36 -0.86
C ALA A 57 8.28 3.96 -0.58
N PRO A 58 9.02 3.10 0.13
CA PRO A 58 8.45 1.85 0.63
C PRO A 58 7.26 2.16 1.54
N ALA A 59 6.14 1.50 1.30
CA ALA A 59 4.94 1.64 2.11
C ALA A 59 5.16 1.05 3.51
N ALA A 60 4.44 1.61 4.49
CA ALA A 60 4.39 1.06 5.83
C ALA A 60 3.95 -0.41 5.85
N LEU A 61 2.83 -0.70 5.17
CA LEU A 61 2.31 -2.06 5.04
C LEU A 61 2.92 -2.74 3.82
N GLN A 62 3.66 -3.82 4.04
CA GLN A 62 4.40 -4.54 2.98
C GLN A 62 3.80 -5.92 2.71
N GLY A 63 3.76 -6.31 1.44
CA GLY A 63 3.33 -7.64 0.99
C GLY A 63 1.85 -7.74 0.65
N PHE A 64 1.52 -8.71 -0.21
CA PHE A 64 0.16 -8.91 -0.71
C PHE A 64 -0.81 -9.37 0.38
N GLU A 65 -0.43 -10.34 1.21
CA GLU A 65 -1.30 -10.89 2.26
C GLU A 65 -1.67 -9.83 3.29
N ALA A 66 -0.71 -8.99 3.68
CA ALA A 66 -0.92 -7.90 4.62
C ALA A 66 -1.87 -6.84 4.03
N ASN A 67 -1.66 -6.46 2.77
CA ASN A 67 -2.56 -5.57 2.04
C ASN A 67 -3.97 -6.15 1.92
N TYR A 68 -4.10 -7.44 1.59
CA TYR A 68 -5.39 -8.12 1.51
C TYR A 68 -6.10 -8.15 2.86
N ALA A 69 -5.42 -8.52 3.95
CA ALA A 69 -5.99 -8.54 5.29
C ALA A 69 -6.49 -7.14 5.71
N HIS A 70 -5.73 -6.09 5.39
CA HIS A 70 -6.09 -4.72 5.72
C HIS A 70 -7.27 -4.19 4.88
N TYR A 71 -7.21 -4.35 3.57
CA TYR A 71 -8.13 -3.69 2.64
C TYR A 71 -9.38 -4.50 2.31
N SER A 72 -9.36 -5.84 2.37
CA SER A 72 -10.49 -6.68 1.98
C SER A 72 -11.77 -6.41 2.78
N THR A 73 -11.65 -6.06 4.06
CA THR A 73 -12.79 -5.76 4.95
C THR A 73 -13.01 -4.27 5.18
N ALA A 74 -12.12 -3.42 4.69
CA ALA A 74 -12.16 -1.98 4.89
C ALA A 74 -13.35 -1.33 4.17
N ARG A 75 -13.81 -0.18 4.70
CA ARG A 75 -14.94 0.59 4.10
C ARG A 75 -14.68 0.92 2.62
N VAL A 76 -13.43 1.20 2.27
CA VAL A 76 -13.04 1.53 0.89
C VAL A 76 -13.31 0.39 -0.09
N ASN A 77 -13.32 -0.87 0.38
CA ASN A 77 -13.66 -2.03 -0.45
C ASN A 77 -15.18 -2.30 -0.55
N ARG A 78 -16.02 -1.46 0.07
CA ARG A 78 -17.49 -1.52 0.00
C ARG A 78 -18.09 -0.33 -0.75
N GLY A 79 -17.25 0.64 -1.15
CA GLY A 79 -17.66 1.83 -1.89
C GLY A 79 -17.76 1.60 -3.39
N ASP A 80 -17.67 2.69 -4.15
CA ASP A 80 -17.67 2.69 -5.62
C ASP A 80 -16.68 1.66 -6.18
N PRO A 81 -17.12 0.69 -7.00
CA PRO A 81 -16.26 -0.28 -7.66
C PRO A 81 -15.02 0.30 -8.33
N ALA A 82 -15.11 1.49 -8.93
CA ALA A 82 -14.00 2.14 -9.61
C ALA A 82 -12.93 2.69 -8.65
N ALA A 83 -13.28 2.90 -7.38
CA ALA A 83 -12.38 3.45 -6.35
C ALA A 83 -11.87 2.37 -5.37
N ARG A 84 -12.21 1.10 -5.59
CA ARG A 84 -11.81 0.00 -4.70
C ARG A 84 -10.34 -0.39 -4.92
N PRO A 85 -9.69 -0.94 -3.88
CA PRO A 85 -8.40 -1.61 -4.05
C PRO A 85 -8.50 -2.77 -5.05
N LEU A 86 -7.55 -2.84 -5.96
CA LEU A 86 -7.43 -3.89 -6.97
C LEU A 86 -6.53 -4.99 -6.46
N PHE A 87 -7.02 -6.22 -6.46
CA PHE A 87 -6.25 -7.43 -6.17
C PHE A 87 -6.16 -8.25 -7.46
N LEU A 88 -4.96 -8.39 -8.00
CA LEU A 88 -4.72 -8.93 -9.34
C LEU A 88 -4.07 -10.32 -9.32
N CYS A 89 -3.76 -10.86 -8.14
CA CYS A 89 -3.20 -12.21 -8.02
C CYS A 89 -4.31 -13.28 -8.02
N GLU A 90 -4.78 -13.67 -9.19
CA GLU A 90 -5.82 -14.70 -9.31
C GLU A 90 -5.36 -16.08 -8.76
N SER A 91 -4.06 -16.39 -8.87
CA SER A 91 -3.50 -17.68 -8.39
C SER A 91 -3.30 -17.76 -6.87
N ARG A 92 -3.07 -16.64 -6.15
CA ARG A 92 -2.89 -16.66 -4.68
C ARG A 92 -4.20 -16.56 -3.89
N LEU A 93 -5.30 -16.18 -4.55
CA LEU A 93 -6.64 -16.24 -3.96
C LEU A 93 -7.22 -17.67 -3.90
N HIS A 94 -6.61 -18.63 -4.61
CA HIS A 94 -7.00 -20.04 -4.62
C HIS A 94 -6.48 -20.86 -3.44
N HIS A 95 -5.68 -20.26 -2.54
CA HIS A 95 -5.50 -20.85 -1.22
C HIS A 95 -6.75 -20.55 -0.40
N PRO A 96 -7.47 -21.57 0.12
CA PRO A 96 -8.62 -21.31 0.97
C PRO A 96 -8.14 -20.45 2.13
N ALA A 97 -8.71 -19.25 2.26
CA ALA A 97 -8.51 -18.42 3.44
C ALA A 97 -8.68 -19.33 4.67
N PRO A 98 -7.75 -19.30 5.64
CA PRO A 98 -7.89 -20.14 6.83
C PRO A 98 -9.28 -19.89 7.40
N LYS A 99 -10.06 -20.97 7.53
CA LYS A 99 -11.44 -20.89 8.02
C LYS A 99 -11.37 -20.22 9.38
N HIS A 100 -11.77 -18.95 9.43
CA HIS A 100 -11.88 -18.23 10.68
C HIS A 100 -13.06 -18.86 11.42
N ASP A 101 -12.75 -19.74 12.38
CA ASP A 101 -13.74 -20.25 13.31
C ASP A 101 -14.44 -19.06 13.96
N GLY A 102 -15.77 -19.08 13.89
CA GLY A 102 -16.68 -17.99 14.16
C GLY A 102 -16.80 -17.66 15.64
N ARG A 103 -15.70 -17.37 16.33
CA ARG A 103 -15.75 -16.69 17.62
C ARG A 103 -15.72 -15.18 17.39
N ARG A 104 -16.92 -14.62 17.24
CA ARG A 104 -17.21 -13.21 17.50
C ARG A 104 -16.84 -12.90 18.96
N ARG A 105 -15.58 -12.58 19.23
CA ARG A 105 -15.22 -11.83 20.43
C ARG A 105 -15.27 -10.36 20.07
N GLY A 106 -16.11 -9.61 20.77
CA GLY A 106 -16.09 -8.15 20.78
C GLY A 106 -14.68 -7.68 21.11
N GLY A 107 -13.90 -7.42 20.06
CA GLY A 107 -12.51 -7.03 20.16
C GLY A 107 -12.44 -5.53 20.30
N ARG A 108 -12.12 -5.09 21.52
CA ARG A 108 -11.61 -3.76 21.84
C ARG A 108 -10.73 -3.27 20.68
N ARG A 109 -11.06 -2.12 20.09
CA ARG A 109 -10.24 -1.46 19.06
C ARG A 109 -8.79 -1.45 19.55
N SER A 110 -7.94 -2.28 18.98
CA SER A 110 -6.49 -2.16 19.16
C SER A 110 -6.15 -0.72 18.78
N SER A 111 -5.48 -0.01 19.67
CA SER A 111 -5.37 1.45 19.70
C SER A 111 -4.53 2.06 18.55
N GLY A 112 -4.28 1.32 17.46
CA GLY A 112 -3.59 1.84 16.28
C GLY A 112 -3.95 1.07 15.00
N SER A 113 -4.02 1.78 13.87
CA SER A 113 -4.15 1.17 12.55
C SER A 113 -2.94 0.28 12.27
N LEU A 114 -3.14 -0.85 11.58
CA LEU A 114 -2.03 -1.70 11.13
C LEU A 114 -1.02 -0.91 10.27
N VAL A 115 -1.51 0.07 9.51
CA VAL A 115 -0.68 0.98 8.72
C VAL A 115 0.15 1.89 9.64
N ASP A 116 -0.44 2.41 10.73
CA ASP A 116 0.27 3.28 11.68
C ASP A 116 1.36 2.51 12.43
N LEU A 117 1.06 1.26 12.82
CA LEU A 117 2.02 0.39 13.49
C LEU A 117 3.18 0.04 12.57
N ALA A 118 2.88 -0.31 11.32
CA ALA A 118 3.90 -0.62 10.34
C ALA A 118 4.73 0.62 9.96
N ALA A 119 4.11 1.81 9.91
CA ALA A 119 4.81 3.07 9.67
C ALA A 119 5.81 3.37 10.80
N ARG A 120 5.41 3.15 12.06
CA ARG A 120 6.29 3.29 13.23
C ARG A 120 7.46 2.31 13.18
N GLN A 121 7.21 1.05 12.83
CA GLN A 121 8.28 0.05 12.69
C GLN A 121 9.28 0.45 11.60
N GLN A 122 8.80 0.94 10.46
CA GLN A 122 9.67 1.40 9.38
C GLN A 122 10.50 2.63 9.80
N GLN A 123 9.92 3.59 10.52
CA GLN A 123 10.64 4.74 11.07
C GLN A 123 11.73 4.31 12.06
N GLN A 124 11.43 3.36 12.95
CA GLN A 124 12.41 2.81 13.90
C GLN A 124 13.55 2.07 13.20
N ALA A 125 13.25 1.26 12.18
CA ALA A 125 14.25 0.54 11.41
C ALA A 125 15.19 1.49 10.64
N VAL A 126 14.65 2.54 10.00
CA VAL A 126 15.47 3.55 9.31
C VAL A 126 16.36 4.30 10.31
N ALA A 127 15.82 4.71 11.46
CA ALA A 127 16.59 5.38 12.51
C ALA A 127 17.74 4.49 13.03
N ALA A 128 17.51 3.18 13.18
CA ALA A 128 18.55 2.23 13.60
C ALA A 128 19.67 2.10 12.56
N VAL A 129 19.35 2.07 11.26
CA VAL A 129 20.36 2.00 10.18
C VAL A 129 21.19 3.30 10.11
N VAL A 130 20.56 4.46 10.27
CA VAL A 130 21.26 5.75 10.28
C VAL A 130 22.18 5.88 11.50
N ALA A 131 21.71 5.47 12.69
CA ALA A 131 22.51 5.49 13.91
C ALA A 131 23.69 4.50 13.89
N ALA A 132 23.62 3.44 13.07
CA ALA A 132 24.66 2.43 12.94
C ALA A 132 25.72 2.75 11.86
N SER A 133 25.62 3.88 11.14
CA SER A 133 26.64 4.31 10.17
C SER A 133 27.73 5.13 10.87
N PRO A 134 28.97 4.64 11.02
CA PRO A 134 30.06 5.44 11.58
C PRO A 134 30.41 6.57 10.59
N MET A 135 30.62 7.78 11.12
CA MET A 135 31.25 8.88 10.37
C MET A 135 32.58 8.36 9.79
N GLN A 136 32.66 8.31 8.45
CA GLN A 136 33.92 8.38 7.72
C GLN A 136 34.08 9.80 7.19
#